data_AF-A0A956EJ80-F1
#
_entry.id   AF-A0A956EJ80-F1
#
_cell.length_a   1.000
_cell.length_b   1.000
_cell.length_c   1.000
_cell.angle_alpha   90.00
_cell.angle_beta   90.00
_cell.angle_gamma   90.00
#
_symmetry.space_group_name_H-M   'P 1'
#
loop_
_entity.id
_entity.type
_entity.pdbx_description
1 polymer ?
#
loop_
_entity_poly.entity_id
_entity_poly.type
_entity_poly.pdbx_seq_one_letter_code
_entity_poly.pdbx_strand_id
1 'polypeptide(L)'
;MEMHITTHTFKRDGEWETIDTIWNSPFFYWKKSGLRVTPAVPLRIRVLGSVLEESDEGWINVGGTSAMFIQSVQARGTRGQTIRVEVGEEISEE
;
A
#
# COMPACT_ATOMS: atom_id res chain seq x y z
N MET A 1 -3.35 7.28 14.66
CA MET A 1 -3.43 5.82 14.43
C MET A 1 -2.16 5.18 14.94
N GLU A 2 -2.15 3.91 15.34
CA GLU A 2 -0.91 3.21 15.68
C GLU A 2 -0.09 3.01 14.40
N MET A 3 1.18 3.40 14.43
CA MET A 3 2.07 3.31 13.27
C MET A 3 2.45 1.85 13.06
N HIS A 4 2.06 1.27 11.93
CA HIS A 4 2.42 -0.09 11.59
C HIS A 4 3.64 -0.10 10.68
N ILE A 5 4.71 -0.77 11.12
CA ILE A 5 5.97 -0.87 10.37
C ILE A 5 6.26 -2.33 10.11
N THR A 6 6.37 -2.69 8.83
CA THR A 6 6.75 -4.02 8.38
C THR A 6 7.88 -3.95 7.37
N THR A 7 8.56 -5.06 7.14
CA THR A 7 9.60 -5.18 6.12
C THR A 7 9.21 -6.21 5.09
N HIS A 8 9.45 -5.90 3.82
CA HIS A 8 9.19 -6.80 2.71
C HIS A 8 10.45 -7.00 1.89
N THR A 9 10.79 -8.26 1.61
CA THR A 9 11.89 -8.63 0.72
C THR A 9 11.32 -9.24 -0.54
N PHE A 10 11.63 -8.62 -1.69
CA PHE A 10 11.15 -9.06 -2.99
C PHE A 10 11.72 -10.43 -3.36
N LYS A 11 10.84 -11.35 -3.75
CA LYS A 11 11.19 -12.71 -4.16
C LYS A 11 11.45 -12.81 -5.65
N ARG A 12 10.84 -11.92 -6.44
CA ARG A 12 10.90 -11.92 -7.90
C ARG A 12 11.28 -10.53 -8.41
N ASP A 13 11.85 -10.50 -9.61
CA ASP A 13 12.32 -9.26 -10.23
C ASP A 13 11.22 -8.67 -11.11
N GLY A 14 10.87 -7.40 -10.88
CA GLY A 14 9.89 -6.68 -11.70
C GLY A 14 8.44 -7.17 -11.58
N GLU A 15 8.15 -8.11 -10.68
CA GLU A 15 6.79 -8.57 -10.40
C GLU A 15 6.14 -7.76 -9.27
N TRP A 16 4.81 -7.64 -9.36
CA TRP A 16 4.00 -7.03 -8.32
C TRP A 16 3.77 -8.03 -7.19
N GLU A 17 4.31 -7.71 -6.02
CA GLU A 17 4.16 -8.51 -4.80
C GLU A 17 3.23 -7.77 -3.82
N THR A 18 2.27 -8.48 -3.22
CA THR A 18 1.40 -7.91 -2.20
C THR A 18 2.20 -7.70 -0.91
N ILE A 19 2.29 -6.45 -0.46
CA ILE A 19 3.02 -6.04 0.75
C ILE A 19 2.11 -5.79 1.93
N ASP A 20 0.85 -5.46 1.67
CA ASP A 20 -0.17 -5.25 2.70
C ASP A 20 -1.57 -5.57 2.14
N THR A 21 -2.49 -5.92 3.03
CA THR A 21 -3.89 -6.17 2.71
C THR A 21 -4.78 -5.44 3.70
N ILE A 22 -5.58 -4.54 3.18
CA ILE A 22 -6.40 -3.64 3.97
C ILE A 22 -7.86 -4.00 3.75
N TRP A 23 -8.58 -4.11 4.85
CA TRP A 23 -10.02 -4.23 4.86
C TRP A 23 -10.55 -3.33 5.97
N ASN A 24 -11.33 -2.34 5.60
CA ASN A 24 -12.00 -1.49 6.57
C ASN A 24 -13.43 -1.98 6.76
N SER A 25 -13.88 -1.98 8.01
CA SER A 25 -15.28 -2.18 8.31
C SER A 25 -16.12 -1.18 7.50
N PRO A 26 -17.26 -1.59 6.93
CA PRO A 26 -18.19 -0.68 6.26
C PRO A 26 -18.67 0.49 7.14
N PHE A 27 -18.52 0.38 8.47
CA PHE A 27 -18.82 1.46 9.41
C PHE A 27 -17.69 2.48 9.60
N PHE A 28 -16.51 2.27 9.00
CA PHE A 28 -15.36 3.18 9.06
C PHE A 28 -14.72 3.41 7.69
N TYR A 29 -15.50 3.28 6.61
CA TYR A 29 -15.01 3.36 5.24
C TYR A 29 -14.36 4.71 4.89
N TRP A 30 -14.67 5.79 5.61
CA TRP A 30 -14.08 7.11 5.35
C TRP A 30 -12.64 7.24 5.83
N LYS A 31 -12.13 6.28 6.63
CA LYS A 31 -10.75 6.34 7.10
C LYS A 31 -9.80 6.05 5.94
N LYS A 32 -8.82 6.93 5.82
CA LYS A 32 -7.65 6.74 4.96
C LYS A 32 -6.39 6.67 5.82
N SER A 33 -5.41 5.96 5.29
CA SER A 33 -4.09 5.82 5.86
C SER A 33 -3.08 6.05 4.76
N GLY A 34 -2.00 6.74 5.07
CA GLY A 34 -0.86 6.85 4.19
C GLY A 34 0.03 5.62 4.34
N LEU A 35 0.42 5.03 3.23
CA LEU A 35 1.44 3.97 3.18
C LEU A 35 2.67 4.52 2.47
N ARG A 36 3.82 4.43 3.12
CA ARG A 36 5.11 4.85 2.57
C ARG A 36 6.09 3.69 2.57
N VAL A 37 6.93 3.61 1.54
CA VAL A 37 7.98 2.62 1.42
C VAL A 37 9.35 3.25 1.27
N THR A 38 10.35 2.66 1.95
CA THR A 38 11.75 3.08 1.86
C THR A 38 12.65 1.86 1.61
N PRO A 39 13.50 1.84 0.56
CA PRO A 39 13.61 2.84 -0.51
C PRO A 39 12.33 2.95 -1.35
N ALA A 40 12.16 4.08 -2.04
CA ALA A 40 11.00 4.31 -2.90
C ALA A 40 10.95 3.28 -4.04
N VAL A 41 9.79 2.66 -4.20
CA VAL A 41 9.49 1.69 -5.26
C VAL A 41 8.07 1.92 -5.76
N PRO A 42 7.76 1.54 -7.01
CA PRO A 42 6.39 1.60 -7.53
C PRO A 42 5.42 0.83 -6.64
N LEU A 43 4.30 1.47 -6.34
CA LEU A 43 3.18 0.99 -5.54
C LEU A 43 1.90 0.97 -6.37
N ARG A 44 0.99 0.06 -6.06
CA ARG A 44 -0.38 0.09 -6.56
C ARG A 44 -1.37 -0.52 -5.59
N ILE A 45 -2.61 -0.09 -5.70
CA ILE A 45 -3.74 -0.66 -4.98
C ILE A 45 -4.60 -1.45 -5.94
N ARG A 46 -4.91 -2.70 -5.58
CA ARG A 46 -5.90 -3.51 -6.29
C ARG A 46 -7.12 -3.76 -5.42
N VAL A 47 -8.29 -3.60 -6.02
CA VAL A 47 -9.58 -3.87 -5.39
C VAL A 47 -10.43 -4.67 -6.38
N LEU A 48 -10.96 -5.82 -5.94
CA LEU A 48 -11.79 -6.69 -6.78
C LEU A 48 -11.15 -7.02 -8.16
N GLY A 49 -9.82 -7.21 -8.18
CA GLY A 49 -9.07 -7.52 -9.40
C GLY A 49 -8.80 -6.33 -10.33
N SER A 50 -9.29 -5.13 -10.02
CA SER A 50 -8.98 -3.90 -10.77
C SER A 50 -7.91 -3.09 -10.06
N VAL A 51 -7.09 -2.36 -10.83
CA VAL A 51 -6.16 -1.36 -10.27
C VAL A 51 -6.97 -0.10 -9.94
N LEU A 52 -6.87 0.36 -8.70
CA LEU A 52 -7.54 1.58 -8.24
C LEU A 52 -6.64 2.80 -8.41
N GLU A 53 -5.37 2.65 -8.01
CA GLU A 53 -4.39 3.73 -7.96
C GLU A 53 -2.98 3.12 -8.08
N GLU A 54 -2.08 3.82 -8.74
CA GLU A 54 -0.65 3.49 -8.82
C GLU A 54 0.17 4.74 -8.48
N SER A 55 1.32 4.56 -7.86
CA SER A 55 2.25 5.62 -7.49
C SER A 55 3.69 5.15 -7.69
N ASP A 56 4.51 5.98 -8.33
CA ASP A 56 5.95 5.72 -8.50
C ASP A 56 6.81 6.45 -7.47
N GLU A 57 6.18 7.18 -6.53
CA GLU A 57 6.87 8.05 -5.56
C GLU A 57 7.30 7.34 -4.27
N GLY A 58 6.93 6.06 -4.13
CA GLY A 58 7.17 5.29 -2.90
C GLY A 58 6.21 5.64 -1.77
N TRP A 59 5.06 6.24 -2.06
CA TRP A 59 3.97 6.38 -1.11
C TRP A 59 2.60 6.34 -1.83
N ILE A 60 1.56 5.91 -1.13
CA ILE A 60 0.19 5.81 -1.66
C ILE A 60 -0.82 5.92 -0.52
N ASN A 61 -1.98 6.52 -0.77
CA ASN A 61 -3.06 6.57 0.20
C ASN A 61 -4.01 5.38 0.02
N VAL A 62 -4.29 4.68 1.10
CA VAL A 62 -5.12 3.48 1.15
C VAL A 62 -6.33 3.73 2.04
N GLY A 63 -7.41 2.97 1.87
CA GLY A 63 -8.66 3.22 2.59
C GLY A 63 -9.74 3.85 1.70
N GLY A 64 -10.59 4.67 2.30
CA GLY A 64 -11.71 5.32 1.61
C GLY A 64 -12.85 4.35 1.25
N THR A 65 -13.80 4.82 0.42
CA THR A 65 -14.99 4.05 0.03
C THR A 65 -14.67 2.69 -0.59
N SER A 66 -13.55 2.59 -1.29
CA SER A 66 -13.06 1.35 -1.91
C SER A 66 -12.56 0.32 -0.89
N ALA A 67 -12.26 0.71 0.35
CA ALA A 67 -11.85 -0.20 1.43
C ALA A 67 -13.00 -0.93 2.14
N MET A 68 -14.25 -0.68 1.73
CA MET A 68 -15.37 -1.60 2.03
C MET A 68 -15.13 -3.00 1.43
N PHE A 69 -14.32 -3.07 0.38
CA PHE A 69 -13.80 -4.30 -0.20
C PHE A 69 -12.35 -4.52 0.24
N ILE A 70 -11.87 -5.75 0.12
CA ILE A 70 -10.46 -6.06 0.38
C ILE A 70 -9.59 -5.32 -0.65
N GLN A 71 -8.71 -4.47 -0.17
CA GLN A 71 -7.68 -3.80 -0.96
C GLN A 71 -6.35 -4.53 -0.75
N SER A 72 -5.68 -4.84 -1.85
CA SER A 72 -4.31 -5.36 -1.81
C SER A 72 -3.35 -4.27 -2.25
N VAL A 73 -2.45 -3.87 -1.37
CA VAL A 73 -1.35 -2.97 -1.70
C VAL A 73 -0.21 -3.83 -2.24
N GLN A 74 0.22 -3.51 -3.44
CA GLN A 74 1.31 -4.22 -4.10
C GLN A 74 2.46 -3.27 -4.36
N ALA A 75 3.68 -3.78 -4.21
CA ALA A 75 4.90 -3.08 -4.59
C ALA A 75 5.63 -3.87 -5.68
N ARG A 76 6.43 -3.18 -6.47
CA ARG A 76 7.29 -3.79 -7.48
C ARG A 76 8.73 -3.35 -7.26
N GLY A 77 9.63 -4.29 -7.08
CA GLY A 77 11.04 -4.03 -6.85
C GLY A 77 11.92 -5.08 -7.51
N THR A 78 13.19 -5.05 -7.15
CA THR A 78 14.19 -6.00 -7.63
C THR A 78 14.32 -7.18 -6.68
N ARG A 79 14.50 -8.40 -7.21
CA ARG A 79 14.69 -9.60 -6.37
C ARG A 79 15.81 -9.40 -5.34
N GLY A 80 15.51 -9.66 -4.06
CA GLY A 80 16.45 -9.50 -2.94
C GLY A 80 16.53 -8.08 -2.37
N GLN A 81 15.93 -7.09 -3.04
CA GLN A 81 15.74 -5.76 -2.46
C GLN A 81 14.79 -5.88 -1.26
N THR A 82 15.10 -5.17 -0.19
CA THR A 82 14.24 -5.08 1.00
C THR A 82 13.73 -3.66 1.13
N ILE A 83 12.43 -3.53 1.34
CA ILE A 83 11.76 -2.26 1.62
C ILE A 83 11.19 -2.29 3.03
N ARG A 84 11.21 -1.14 3.68
CA ARG A 84 10.47 -0.85 4.90
C ARG A 84 9.14 -0.25 4.48
N VAL A 85 8.05 -0.81 4.96
CA VAL A 85 6.68 -0.35 4.74
C VAL A 85 6.19 0.29 6.03
N GLU A 86 5.75 1.54 5.94
CA GLU A 86 5.28 2.34 7.06
C GLU A 86 3.85 2.78 6.76
N VAL A 87 2.91 2.40 7.63
CA VAL A 87 1.48 2.77 7.52
C VAL A 87 1.12 3.69 8.67
N GLY A 88 0.56 4.84 8.34
CA GLY A 88 0.26 5.91 9.29
C GLY A 88 -0.97 6.72 8.93
N GLU A 89 -0.95 8.00 9.29
CA GLU A 89 -1.99 8.96 8.95
C GLU A 89 -2.02 9.22 7.44
N GLU A 90 -3.16 9.71 6.93
CA GLU A 90 -3.31 10.06 5.51
C GLU A 90 -2.22 11.06 5.10
N ILE A 91 -1.57 10.79 3.97
CA ILE A 91 -0.59 11.72 3.40
C ILE A 91 -1.39 12.75 2.61
N SER A 92 -1.54 13.95 3.18
CA SER A 92 -2.04 15.11 2.45
C SER A 92 -0.87 15.82 1.78
N GLU A 93 -0.87 15.90 0.45
CA GLU A 93 -0.09 16.91 -0.25
C GLU A 93 -0.70 18.27 0.10
N GLU A 94 0.04 19.13 0.79
CA GLU A 94 -0.28 20.57 0.89
C GLU A 94 0.09 21.30 -0.40
#